data_AF-A0A7V9VIN8-F1
#
_entry.id   AF-A0A7V9VIN8-F1
#
_cell.length_a   1.000
_cell.length_b   1.000
_cell.length_c   1.000
_cell.angle_alpha   90.00
_cell.angle_beta   90.00
_cell.angle_gamma   90.00
#
_symmetry.space_group_name_H-M   'P 1'
#
loop_
_entity.id
_entity.type
_entity.pdbx_description
1 polymer ?
#
loop_
_entity_poly.entity_id
_entity_poly.type
_entity_poly.pdbx_seq_one_letter_code
_entity_poly.pdbx_strand_id
1 'polypeptide(L)' 'MPRTGLPATRQVGSVQRAVAVLDALADGGTELGTNEIARRTGVNASSISRLLATLTDAGLVQHLPSTGRYRL' A
#
# COMPACT_ATOMS: atom_id res chain seq x y z
N MET A 1 21.68 -18.76 10.02
CA MET A 1 21.15 -19.45 8.83
C MET A 1 19.73 -19.91 9.14
N PRO A 2 18.71 -19.55 8.33
CA PRO A 2 17.37 -20.09 8.49
C PRO A 2 17.41 -21.62 8.31
N ARG A 3 16.70 -22.36 9.17
CA ARG A 3 16.52 -23.80 8.99
C ARG A 3 15.50 -24.00 7.86
N THR A 4 15.88 -24.77 6.86
CA THR A 4 15.18 -25.09 5.61
C THR A 4 13.69 -25.40 5.79
N GLY A 5 12.83 -24.68 5.06
CA GLY A 5 11.42 -25.02 4.82
C GLY A 5 10.37 -23.96 5.20
N LEU A 6 10.71 -22.99 6.07
CA LEU A 6 9.74 -22.00 6.56
C LEU A 6 10.16 -20.56 6.20
N PRO A 7 9.19 -19.66 5.91
CA PRO A 7 9.46 -18.24 5.73
C PRO A 7 10.17 -17.65 6.95
N ALA A 8 11.00 -16.64 6.73
CA ALA A 8 11.59 -15.87 7.82
C ALA A 8 10.48 -15.28 8.71
N THR A 9 10.65 -15.37 10.03
CA THR A 9 9.67 -14.85 10.99
C THR A 9 9.63 -13.32 11.04
N ARG A 10 10.72 -12.65 10.61
CA ARG A 10 10.79 -11.19 10.55
C ARG A 10 10.30 -10.71 9.20
N GLN A 11 9.12 -10.08 9.20
CA GLN A 11 8.56 -9.44 8.02
C GLN A 11 9.35 -8.19 7.62
N VAL A 12 9.32 -7.87 6.33
CA VAL A 12 9.87 -6.62 5.79
C VAL A 12 8.83 -5.53 5.99
N GLY A 13 9.09 -4.61 6.92
CA GLY A 13 8.10 -3.61 7.33
C GLY A 13 7.60 -2.70 6.21
N SER A 14 8.40 -2.40 5.19
CA SER A 14 7.93 -1.64 4.02
C SER A 14 6.92 -2.43 3.18
N VAL A 15 7.16 -3.74 2.97
CA VAL A 15 6.23 -4.62 2.25
C VAL A 15 4.95 -4.81 3.06
N GLN A 16 5.06 -4.99 4.38
CA GLN A 16 3.88 -5.08 5.24
C GLN A 16 2.99 -3.84 5.14
N ARG A 17 3.58 -2.64 5.09
CA ARG A 17 2.81 -1.39 4.87
C ARG A 17 2.22 -1.32 3.47
N ALA A 18 2.94 -1.78 2.45
CA ALA A 18 2.42 -1.83 1.08
C ALA A 18 1.19 -2.73 0.99
N VAL A 19 1.22 -3.91 1.61
CA VAL A 19 0.08 -4.83 1.70
C VAL A 19 -1.10 -4.16 2.39
N ALA A 20 -0.89 -3.50 3.54
CA ALA A 20 -1.95 -2.78 4.24
C ALA A 20 -2.59 -1.65 3.38
N VAL A 21 -1.83 -1.03 2.48
CA VAL A 21 -2.35 -0.04 1.52
C VAL A 21 -3.25 -0.71 0.47
N LEU A 22 -2.84 -1.86 -0.05
CA LEU A 22 -3.63 -2.62 -1.01
C LEU A 22 -4.93 -3.13 -0.38
N ASP A 23 -4.87 -3.64 0.85
CA ASP A 23 -6.05 -4.06 1.60
C ASP A 23 -7.00 -2.88 1.83
N ALA A 24 -6.47 -1.71 2.22
CA ALA A 24 -7.29 -0.52 2.42
C ALA A 24 -7.99 -0.05 1.12
N LEU A 25 -7.31 -0.17 -0.03
CA LEU A 25 -7.88 0.12 -1.34
C LEU A 25 -8.95 -0.91 -1.75
N ALA A 26 -8.74 -2.20 -1.45
CA ALA A 26 -9.71 -3.26 -1.70
C ALA A 26 -11.00 -3.07 -0.88
N ASP A 27 -10.85 -2.73 0.41
CA ASP A 27 -11.97 -2.54 1.34
C ASP A 27 -12.72 -1.21 1.11
N GLY A 28 -12.06 -0.22 0.50
CA GLY A 28 -12.53 1.16 0.44
C GLY A 28 -13.52 1.51 -0.65
N GLY A 29 -13.90 0.55 -1.50
CA GLY A 29 -14.68 0.81 -2.70
C GLY A 29 -13.79 1.27 -3.86
N THR A 30 -14.36 2.02 -4.81
CA THR A 30 -13.71 2.25 -6.11
C THR A 30 -12.45 3.11 -6.05
N GLU A 31 -12.35 4.12 -5.16
CA GLU A 31 -11.26 5.10 -5.18
C GLU A 31 -10.99 5.75 -3.81
N LEU A 32 -9.72 5.76 -3.37
CA LEU A 32 -9.28 6.43 -2.13
C LEU A 32 -8.20 7.47 -2.37
N GLY A 33 -8.22 8.54 -1.57
CA GLY A 33 -7.13 9.53 -1.54
C GLY A 33 -5.99 9.15 -0.58
N THR A 34 -4.79 9.70 -0.80
CA THR A 34 -3.59 9.47 0.04
C THR A 34 -3.84 9.68 1.54
N ASN A 35 -4.51 10.77 1.93
CA ASN A 35 -4.81 11.06 3.34
C ASN A 35 -5.84 10.11 3.95
N GLU A 36 -6.74 9.57 3.13
CA GLU A 36 -7.71 8.58 3.58
C GLU A 36 -7.04 7.23 3.84
N ILE A 37 -6.18 6.80 2.92
CA ILE A 37 -5.35 5.60 3.07
C ILE A 37 -4.46 5.74 4.31
N ALA A 38 -3.83 6.90 4.52
CA ALA A 38 -3.01 7.17 5.71
C ALA A 38 -3.79 7.00 7.02
N ARG A 39 -5.02 7.53 7.09
CA ARG A 39 -5.90 7.36 8.27
C ARG A 39 -6.31 5.92 8.49
N ARG A 40 -6.69 5.20 7.43
CA ARG A 40 -7.12 3.79 7.51
C ARG A 40 -6.00 2.84 7.93
N THR A 41 -4.79 3.09 7.44
CA THR A 41 -3.62 2.22 7.70
C THR A 41 -2.81 2.64 8.93
N GLY A 42 -3.04 3.83 9.49
CA GLY A 42 -2.22 4.40 10.56
C GLY A 42 -0.80 4.78 10.12
N VAL A 43 -0.52 4.78 8.81
CA VAL A 43 0.77 5.12 8.23
C VAL A 43 0.78 6.60 7.85
N ASN A 44 1.90 7.29 8.08
CA ASN A 44 2.00 8.71 7.73
C ASN A 44 1.85 8.95 6.21
N ALA A 45 1.30 10.11 5.85
CA ALA A 45 0.99 10.46 4.47
C ALA A 45 2.23 10.47 3.55
N SER A 46 3.40 10.86 4.07
CA SER A 46 4.65 10.85 3.30
C SER A 46 5.10 9.44 2.93
N SER A 47 4.93 8.45 3.81
CA SER A 47 5.21 7.04 3.51
C SER A 47 4.16 6.46 2.57
N ILE A 48 2.88 6.78 2.76
CA ILE A 48 1.81 6.36 1.84
C ILE A 48 2.08 6.87 0.43
N SER A 49 2.43 8.15 0.26
CA SER A 49 2.76 8.72 -1.04
C SER A 49 3.87 7.95 -1.75
N ARG A 50 4.96 7.62 -1.03
CA ARG A 50 6.07 6.82 -1.57
C ARG A 50 5.66 5.39 -1.91
N LEU A 51 4.85 4.76 -1.07
CA LEU A 51 4.32 3.42 -1.34
C LEU A 51 3.42 3.43 -2.58
N LEU A 52 2.53 4.40 -2.70
CA LEU A 52 1.65 4.55 -3.87
C LEU A 52 2.44 4.80 -5.15
N ALA A 53 3.51 5.59 -5.09
CA ALA A 53 4.40 5.76 -6.23
C ALA A 53 5.01 4.42 -6.68
N THR A 54 5.55 3.62 -5.74
CA THR A 54 6.07 2.27 -6.06
C THR A 54 4.99 1.33 -6.58
N LEU A 55 3.80 1.32 -5.96
CA LEU A 55 2.71 0.44 -6.35
C LEU A 55 2.12 0.81 -7.72
N THR A 56 2.09 2.10 -8.04
CA THR A 56 1.65 2.60 -9.35
C THR A 56 2.66 2.25 -10.44
N ASP A 57 3.96 2.45 -10.17
CA ASP A 57 5.05 2.06 -11.07
C ASP A 57 5.05 0.54 -11.34
N ALA A 58 4.75 -0.27 -10.31
CA ALA A 58 4.58 -1.72 -10.43
C ALA A 58 3.26 -2.16 -11.10
N GLY A 59 2.35 -1.24 -11.41
CA GLY A 59 1.05 -1.54 -12.02
C GLY A 59 0.04 -2.23 -11.10
N LEU A 60 0.26 -2.19 -9.79
CA LEU A 60 -0.62 -2.80 -8.77
C LEU A 60 -1.75 -1.87 -8.32
N VAL A 61 -1.58 -0.57 -8.55
CA VAL A 61 -2.53 0.48 -8.19
C VAL A 61 -2.57 1.47 -9.35
N GLN A 62 -3.75 1.97 -9.68
CA GLN A 62 -3.93 3.03 -10.66
C GLN A 62 -4.18 4.38 -9.98
N HIS A 63 -3.40 5.39 -10.36
CA HIS A 63 -3.68 6.79 -10.04
C HIS A 63 -4.64 7.38 -11.07
N LEU A 64 -5.67 8.09 -10.61
CA LEU A 64 -6.70 8.72 -11.42
C LEU A 64 -6.43 10.23 -11.51
N PRO A 65 -5.96 10.76 -12.65
CA PRO A 65 -5.58 12.17 -12.77
C PRO A 65 -6.75 13.14 -12.58
N SER A 66 -7.98 12.71 -12.88
CA SER A 66 -9.20 13.52 -12.75
C SER A 66 -9.58 13.81 -11.30
N THR A 67 -9.30 12.90 -10.38
CA THR A 67 -9.69 12.99 -8.96
C THR A 67 -8.51 13.06 -8.01
N GLY A 68 -7.30 12.74 -8.46
CA GLY A 68 -6.11 12.60 -7.64
C GLY A 68 -6.17 11.39 -6.69
N ARG A 69 -7.07 10.43 -6.98
CA ARG A 69 -7.31 9.25 -6.14
C ARG A 69 -6.63 8.01 -6.71
N TYR A 70 -6.62 6.97 -5.89
CA TYR A 70 -5.99 5.69 -6.18
C TYR A 70 -7.02 4.58 -6.09
N ARG A 71 -6.88 3.58 -6.94
CA ARG A 71 -7.68 2.36 -6.95
C ARG A 71 -6.83 1.16 -7.31
N LEU A 72 -7.32 -0.04 -7.00
CA LEU A 72 -6.76 -1.28 -7.56
C LEU A 72 -7.05 -1.37 -9.06
#